data_AF-A0A1S2KPA2-F1
#
_entry.id   AF-A0A1S2KPA2-F1
#
_cell.length_a   1.000
_cell.length_b   1.000
_cell.length_c   1.000
_cell.angle_alpha   90.00
_cell.angle_beta   90.00
_cell.angle_gamma   90.00
#
_symmetry.space_group_name_H-M   'P 1'
#
loop_
_entity.id
_entity.type
_entity.pdbx_description
1 polymer ?
#
loop_
_entity_poly.entity_id
_entity_poly.type
_entity_poly.pdbx_seq_one_letter_code
_entity_poly.pdbx_strand_id
1 'polypeptide(L)'
;MGYGSGVMRTQLMLLDRDPAVVALACRPVELAWRENGRGVGHAPQLMARMKDGSGLLVDCTGRVGPSARLAERARVVAAAAEAVGWHYRLAGPPDPVLVANVRWLAGYRHPRYAAGPWMPTLMEAFGSPRPAVEVVRKLGDPITVWPAVFHALWSGVLRVRLDEPLHERVIVSAAQQEAEAA
;
A
#
# COMPACT_ATOMS: atom_id res chain seq x y z
N MET A 1 3.68 -15.44 -19.08
CA MET A 1 4.74 -15.67 -18.06
C MET A 1 5.13 -14.34 -17.39
N GLY A 2 4.54 -14.02 -16.25
CA GLY A 2 4.88 -12.81 -15.50
C GLY A 2 4.08 -12.70 -14.21
N TYR A 3 4.15 -13.71 -13.33
CA TYR A 3 3.12 -13.90 -12.30
C TYR A 3 3.58 -13.68 -10.85
N GLY A 4 4.87 -13.36 -10.61
CA GLY A 4 5.37 -12.99 -9.28
C GLY A 4 5.70 -11.50 -9.13
N SER A 5 6.39 -10.92 -10.11
CA SER A 5 6.89 -9.54 -10.04
C SER A 5 5.79 -8.48 -10.04
N GLY A 6 4.69 -8.71 -10.78
CA GLY A 6 3.55 -7.77 -10.82
C GLY A 6 2.78 -7.70 -9.51
N VAL A 7 2.55 -8.84 -8.86
CA VAL A 7 1.86 -8.90 -7.56
C VAL A 7 2.73 -8.27 -6.49
N MET A 8 4.01 -8.66 -6.41
CA MET A 8 4.96 -8.06 -5.47
C MET A 8 5.06 -6.55 -5.63
N ARG A 9 5.15 -6.04 -6.86
CA ARG A 9 5.17 -4.60 -7.13
C ARG A 9 3.90 -3.91 -6.63
N THR A 10 2.73 -4.51 -6.84
CA THR A 10 1.47 -3.93 -6.38
C THR A 10 1.39 -3.93 -4.85
N GLN A 11 1.79 -5.03 -4.20
CA GLN A 11 1.85 -5.11 -2.74
C GLN A 11 2.82 -4.08 -2.16
N LEU A 12 3.99 -3.89 -2.79
CA LEU A 12 4.94 -2.84 -2.40
C LEU A 12 4.29 -1.45 -2.49
N MET A 13 3.57 -1.13 -3.57
CA MET A 13 2.87 0.15 -3.71
C MET A 13 1.73 0.33 -2.69
N LEU A 14 1.00 -0.74 -2.38
CA LEU A 14 -0.05 -0.70 -1.36
C LEU A 14 0.52 -0.43 0.03
N LEU A 15 1.64 -1.09 0.38
CA LEU A 15 2.32 -0.88 1.66
C LEU A 15 3.00 0.49 1.74
N ASP A 16 3.58 0.99 0.65
CA ASP A 16 4.24 2.32 0.60
C ASP A 16 3.24 3.47 0.78
N ARG A 17 1.95 3.24 0.45
CA ARG A 17 0.85 4.18 0.66
C ARG A 17 0.21 4.05 2.04
N ASP A 18 0.34 2.91 2.72
CA ASP A 18 -0.34 2.66 3.98
C ASP A 18 0.25 3.58 5.07
N PRO A 19 -0.56 4.49 5.67
CA PRO A 19 -0.06 5.41 6.68
C PRO A 19 0.38 4.71 7.97
N ALA A 20 0.05 3.42 8.17
CA ALA A 20 0.56 2.64 9.29
C ALA A 20 1.97 2.09 9.03
N VAL A 21 2.49 2.13 7.81
CA VAL A 21 3.82 1.64 7.45
C VAL A 21 4.86 2.75 7.57
N VAL A 22 5.98 2.48 8.23
CA VAL A 22 7.09 3.44 8.46
C VAL A 22 8.40 3.05 7.77
N ALA A 23 8.56 1.78 7.40
CA ALA A 23 9.71 1.33 6.63
C ALA A 23 9.35 0.09 5.79
N LEU A 24 10.04 -0.08 4.66
CA LEU A 24 9.86 -1.20 3.75
C LEU A 24 11.20 -1.81 3.36
N ALA A 25 11.23 -3.12 3.21
CA ALA A 25 12.38 -3.86 2.69
C ALA A 25 11.92 -4.98 1.75
N CYS A 26 12.70 -5.23 0.70
CA CYS A 26 12.52 -6.38 -0.18
C CYS A 26 13.47 -7.49 0.27
N ARG A 27 12.95 -8.69 0.56
CA ARG A 27 13.73 -9.84 1.04
C ARG A 27 14.69 -9.48 2.17
N PRO A 28 14.18 -9.00 3.32
CA PRO A 28 15.02 -8.44 4.40
C PRO A 28 15.91 -9.48 5.07
N VAL A 29 15.46 -10.74 5.13
CA VAL A 29 16.11 -11.83 5.87
C VAL A 29 15.76 -13.16 5.21
N GLU A 30 16.66 -14.13 5.36
CA GLU A 30 16.40 -15.53 5.02
C GLU A 30 16.28 -16.34 6.32
N LEU A 31 15.15 -17.04 6.47
CA LEU A 31 14.93 -18.00 7.55
C LEU A 31 15.46 -19.34 7.09
N ALA A 32 16.26 -20.00 7.93
CA ALA A 32 16.81 -21.32 7.68
C ALA A 32 16.41 -22.29 8.80
N TRP A 33 15.96 -23.49 8.44
CA TRP A 33 15.57 -24.53 9.39
C TRP A 33 15.87 -25.94 8.84
N ARG A 34 15.64 -26.97 9.66
CA ARG A 34 15.76 -28.37 9.25
C ARG A 34 14.39 -29.00 9.09
N GLU A 35 14.21 -29.76 8.01
CA GLU A 35 13.01 -30.51 7.70
C GLU A 35 13.41 -31.86 7.12
N ASN A 36 12.95 -32.97 7.72
CA ASN A 36 13.29 -34.34 7.28
C ASN A 36 14.81 -34.57 7.09
N GLY A 37 15.63 -34.01 7.98
CA GLY A 37 17.09 -34.09 7.93
C GLY A 37 17.76 -33.20 6.88
N ARG A 38 17.00 -32.40 6.11
CA ARG A 38 17.51 -31.49 5.07
C ARG A 38 17.43 -30.04 5.55
N GLY A 39 18.40 -29.21 5.14
CA GLY A 39 18.35 -27.77 5.34
C GLY A 39 17.39 -27.12 4.36
N VAL A 40 16.49 -26.27 4.87
CA VAL A 40 15.53 -25.50 4.08
C VAL A 40 15.73 -24.02 4.37
N GLY A 41 15.72 -23.20 3.33
CA GLY A 41 15.78 -21.74 3.41
C GLY A 41 14.58 -21.08 2.73
N HIS A 42 14.09 -19.99 3.30
CA HIS A 42 13.09 -19.12 2.70
C HIS A 42 13.25 -17.67 3.14
N ALA A 43 13.27 -16.76 2.17
CA ALA A 43 13.28 -15.32 2.39
C ALA A 43 11.93 -14.73 1.97
N PRO A 44 11.14 -14.16 2.90
CA PRO A 44 9.89 -13.48 2.58
C PRO A 44 10.12 -12.36 1.56
N GLN A 45 9.23 -12.20 0.58
CA GLN A 45 9.46 -11.25 -0.50
C GLN A 45 9.48 -9.79 -0.06
N LEU A 46 8.62 -9.41 0.88
CA LEU A 46 8.52 -8.05 1.40
C LEU A 46 8.47 -8.06 2.92
N MET A 47 8.91 -6.96 3.51
CA MET A 47 8.67 -6.62 4.91
C MET A 47 8.25 -5.17 5.04
N ALA A 48 7.24 -4.95 5.87
CA ALA A 48 6.82 -3.63 6.33
C ALA A 48 7.05 -3.52 7.83
N ARG A 49 7.61 -2.39 8.26
CA ARG A 49 7.60 -1.98 9.66
C ARG A 49 6.38 -1.11 9.91
N MET A 50 5.62 -1.42 10.95
CA MET A 50 4.41 -0.70 11.31
C MET A 50 4.69 0.38 12.36
N LYS A 51 3.83 1.40 12.45
CA LYS A 51 3.89 2.50 13.43
C LYS A 51 3.81 2.02 14.88
N ASP A 52 3.04 0.97 15.13
CA ASP A 52 2.92 0.34 16.45
C ASP A 52 4.18 -0.46 16.86
N GLY A 53 5.21 -0.46 16.01
CA GLY A 53 6.47 -1.15 16.25
C GLY A 53 6.50 -2.61 15.78
N SER A 54 5.36 -3.19 15.37
CA SER A 54 5.28 -4.54 14.81
C SER A 54 5.86 -4.62 13.39
N GLY A 55 6.10 -5.84 12.92
CA GLY A 55 6.50 -6.12 11.53
C GLY A 55 5.47 -6.97 10.80
N LEU A 56 5.41 -6.80 9.48
CA LEU A 56 4.62 -7.60 8.57
C LEU A 56 5.53 -8.20 7.51
N LEU A 57 5.57 -9.53 7.40
CA LEU A 57 6.21 -10.28 6.33
C LEU A 57 5.18 -10.69 5.28
N VAL A 58 5.51 -10.55 4.00
CA VAL A 58 4.58 -10.86 2.90
C VAL A 58 5.28 -11.68 1.82
N ASP A 59 4.62 -12.77 1.41
CA ASP A 59 4.94 -13.50 0.18
C ASP A 59 3.78 -13.44 -0.80
N CYS A 60 4.09 -13.20 -2.07
CA CYS A 60 3.07 -13.10 -3.11
C CYS A 60 2.78 -14.45 -3.76
N THR A 61 1.52 -14.67 -4.08
CA THR A 61 1.03 -15.89 -4.74
C THR A 61 0.52 -15.59 -6.15
N GLY A 62 0.31 -16.64 -6.94
CA GLY A 62 -0.43 -16.52 -8.20
C GLY A 62 -1.94 -16.40 -7.97
N ARG A 63 -2.71 -16.27 -9.07
CA ARG A 63 -4.19 -16.25 -9.04
C ARG A 63 -4.80 -17.52 -8.43
N VAL A 64 -4.13 -18.65 -8.57
CA VAL A 64 -4.58 -19.96 -8.06
C VAL A 64 -4.08 -20.21 -6.62
N GLY A 65 -3.52 -19.19 -5.95
CA GLY A 65 -2.98 -19.31 -4.60
C GLY A 65 -1.51 -19.76 -4.55
N PRO A 66 -1.01 -20.13 -3.35
CA PRO A 66 0.37 -20.54 -3.16
C PRO A 66 0.64 -21.92 -3.78
N SER A 67 1.88 -22.16 -4.21
CA SER A 67 2.33 -23.53 -4.48
C SER A 67 2.40 -24.33 -3.17
N ALA A 68 2.34 -25.66 -3.23
CA ALA A 68 2.50 -26.52 -2.05
C ALA A 68 3.80 -26.22 -1.29
N ARG A 69 4.89 -25.96 -2.02
CA ARG A 69 6.17 -25.54 -1.44
C ARG A 69 6.09 -24.21 -0.70
N LEU A 70 5.40 -23.21 -1.26
CA LEU A 70 5.22 -21.92 -0.59
C LEU A 70 4.29 -22.06 0.62
N ALA A 71 3.23 -22.84 0.53
CA ALA A 71 2.29 -23.09 1.63
C ALA A 71 2.98 -23.75 2.83
N GLU A 72 3.89 -24.70 2.60
CA GLU A 72 4.64 -25.33 3.70
C GLU A 72 5.58 -24.34 4.39
N ARG A 73 6.33 -23.57 3.59
CA ARG A 73 7.23 -22.53 4.11
C ARG A 73 6.48 -21.42 4.84
N ALA A 74 5.30 -21.05 4.35
CA ALA A 74 4.43 -20.06 4.95
C ALA A 74 4.07 -20.42 6.40
N ARG A 75 3.87 -21.70 6.72
CA ARG A 75 3.60 -22.14 8.12
C ARG A 75 4.78 -21.84 9.04
N VAL A 76 6.00 -22.16 8.60
CA VAL A 76 7.23 -21.91 9.38
C VAL A 76 7.48 -20.41 9.54
N VAL A 77 7.32 -19.63 8.46
CA VAL A 77 7.51 -18.18 8.50
C VAL A 77 6.45 -17.51 9.38
N ALA A 78 5.19 -17.95 9.31
CA ALA A 78 4.13 -17.43 10.17
C ALA A 78 4.43 -17.67 11.65
N ALA A 79 4.83 -18.90 12.02
CA ALA A 79 5.19 -19.22 13.40
C ALA A 79 6.40 -18.40 13.88
N ALA A 80 7.42 -18.22 13.02
CA ALA A 80 8.58 -17.40 13.35
C ALA A 80 8.23 -15.91 13.51
N ALA A 81 7.32 -15.38 12.69
CA ALA A 81 6.83 -14.01 12.82
C ALA A 81 6.04 -13.85 14.13
N GLU A 82 5.11 -14.74 14.41
CA GLU A 82 4.28 -14.71 15.62
C GLU A 82 5.12 -14.76 16.90
N ALA A 83 6.17 -15.58 16.92
CA ALA A 83 7.09 -15.70 18.06
C ALA A 83 7.78 -14.39 18.45
N VAL A 84 7.84 -13.40 17.55
CA VAL A 84 8.40 -12.07 17.80
C VAL A 84 7.33 -10.96 17.75
N GLY A 85 6.04 -11.32 17.82
CA GLY A 85 4.92 -10.37 17.77
C GLY A 85 4.71 -9.74 16.39
N TRP A 86 5.15 -10.40 15.33
CA TRP A 86 5.00 -9.95 13.95
C TRP A 86 3.93 -10.76 13.22
N HIS A 87 3.48 -10.22 12.09
CA HIS A 87 2.46 -10.81 11.24
C HIS A 87 3.08 -11.37 9.96
N TYR A 88 2.46 -12.41 9.42
CA TYR A 88 2.78 -12.96 8.10
C TYR A 88 1.52 -13.13 7.28
N ARG A 89 1.57 -12.81 5.98
CA ARG A 89 0.47 -13.14 5.07
C ARG A 89 0.95 -13.55 3.68
N LEU A 90 0.15 -14.41 3.06
CA LEU A 90 0.23 -14.68 1.63
C LEU A 90 -0.66 -13.69 0.87
N ALA A 91 -0.11 -13.06 -0.17
CA ALA A 91 -0.77 -12.02 -0.93
C ALA A 91 -1.04 -12.46 -2.38
N GLY A 92 -2.31 -12.70 -2.69
CA GLY A 92 -2.73 -12.91 -4.08
C GLY A 92 -2.67 -11.64 -4.92
N PRO A 93 -2.85 -11.76 -6.25
CA PRO A 93 -3.04 -10.61 -7.13
C PRO A 93 -4.29 -9.83 -6.69
N PRO A 94 -4.19 -8.51 -6.44
CA PRO A 94 -5.37 -7.70 -6.15
C PRO A 94 -6.28 -7.55 -7.37
N ASP A 95 -7.45 -6.96 -7.15
CA ASP A 95 -8.38 -6.59 -8.22
C ASP A 95 -7.67 -5.72 -9.29
N PRO A 96 -7.88 -5.96 -10.60
CA PRO A 96 -7.24 -5.18 -11.66
C PRO A 96 -7.51 -3.67 -11.60
N VAL A 97 -8.66 -3.23 -11.11
CA VAL A 97 -9.00 -1.81 -10.93
C VAL A 97 -8.12 -1.20 -9.85
N LEU A 98 -7.99 -1.89 -8.71
CA LEU A 98 -7.08 -1.48 -7.63
C LEU A 98 -5.63 -1.40 -8.13
N VAL A 99 -5.18 -2.40 -8.90
CA VAL A 99 -3.83 -2.40 -9.50
C VAL A 99 -3.63 -1.18 -10.39
N ALA A 100 -4.59 -0.84 -11.25
CA ALA A 100 -4.51 0.31 -12.15
C ALA A 100 -4.46 1.64 -11.38
N ASN A 101 -5.35 1.81 -10.40
CA ASN A 101 -5.46 3.01 -9.59
C ASN A 101 -4.19 3.26 -8.75
N VAL A 102 -3.70 2.24 -8.05
CA VAL A 102 -2.49 2.34 -7.24
C VAL A 102 -1.28 2.61 -8.12
N ARG A 103 -1.19 1.97 -9.30
CA ARG A 103 -0.12 2.23 -10.25
C ARG A 103 -0.13 3.67 -10.77
N TRP A 104 -1.31 4.24 -11.01
CA TRP A 104 -1.46 5.65 -11.38
C TRP A 104 -0.99 6.57 -10.27
N LEU A 105 -1.52 6.41 -9.05
CA LEU A 105 -1.18 7.24 -7.90
C LEU A 105 0.30 7.12 -7.51
N ALA A 106 0.93 5.96 -7.70
CA ALA A 106 2.36 5.76 -7.46
C ALA A 106 3.25 6.69 -8.30
N GLY A 107 2.75 7.22 -9.43
CA GLY A 107 3.43 8.25 -10.21
C GLY A 107 3.59 9.58 -9.46
N TYR A 108 2.74 9.84 -8.47
CA TYR A 108 2.69 11.08 -7.70
C TYR A 108 3.29 10.95 -6.29
N ARG A 109 3.91 9.82 -5.95
CA ARG A 109 4.45 9.56 -4.59
C ARG A 109 5.59 10.49 -4.15
N HIS A 110 6.34 11.04 -5.10
CA HIS A 110 7.51 11.86 -4.79
C HIS A 110 7.09 13.18 -4.12
N PRO A 111 7.80 13.68 -3.08
CA PRO A 111 7.50 14.95 -2.41
C PRO A 111 7.47 16.21 -3.30
N ARG A 112 7.85 16.10 -4.58
CA ARG A 112 7.79 17.21 -5.55
C ARG A 112 6.34 17.53 -5.93
N TYR A 113 5.45 16.56 -5.78
CA TYR A 113 4.02 16.70 -5.98
C TYR A 113 3.28 16.99 -4.68
N ALA A 114 4.00 17.15 -3.56
CA ALA A 114 3.37 17.49 -2.30
C ALA A 114 2.56 18.78 -2.46
N ALA A 115 1.36 18.77 -1.92
CA ALA A 115 0.48 19.92 -1.97
C ALA A 115 1.12 21.18 -1.36
N GLY A 116 2.08 21.00 -0.44
CA GLY A 116 2.83 22.11 0.16
C GLY A 116 1.86 23.19 0.67
N PRO A 117 1.90 24.42 0.15
CA PRO A 117 0.96 25.49 0.51
C PRO A 117 -0.52 25.17 0.28
N TRP A 118 -0.86 24.30 -0.66
CA TRP A 118 -2.23 23.93 -0.99
C TRP A 118 -2.84 22.96 0.03
N MET A 119 -2.04 22.32 0.89
CA MET A 119 -2.52 21.25 1.76
C MET A 119 -3.69 21.67 2.67
N PRO A 120 -3.61 22.79 3.42
CA PRO A 120 -4.73 23.24 4.25
C PRO A 120 -6.00 23.48 3.41
N THR A 121 -5.86 24.13 2.26
CA THR A 121 -6.98 24.42 1.36
C THR A 121 -7.60 23.16 0.77
N LEU A 122 -6.80 22.15 0.42
CA LEU A 122 -7.29 20.85 -0.05
C LEU A 122 -8.06 20.11 1.04
N MET A 123 -7.53 20.08 2.27
CA MET A 123 -8.22 19.44 3.39
C MET A 123 -9.55 20.12 3.70
N GLU A 124 -9.59 21.46 3.70
CA GLU A 124 -10.81 22.23 3.88
C GLU A 124 -11.82 21.96 2.75
N ALA A 125 -11.37 22.05 1.49
CA ALA A 125 -12.23 21.86 0.33
C ALA A 125 -12.85 20.46 0.26
N PHE A 126 -12.10 19.44 0.70
CA PHE A 126 -12.53 18.03 0.77
C PHE A 126 -13.02 17.61 2.17
N GLY A 127 -13.26 18.56 3.09
CA GLY A 127 -13.82 18.25 4.42
C GLY A 127 -15.17 17.53 4.36
N SER A 128 -15.92 17.73 3.27
CA SER A 128 -17.09 16.93 2.90
C SER A 128 -16.84 16.17 1.59
N PRO A 129 -17.33 14.92 1.44
CA PRO A 129 -17.19 14.15 0.19
C PRO A 129 -17.74 14.91 -1.02
N ARG A 130 -16.93 15.07 -2.08
CA ARG A 130 -17.35 15.76 -3.31
C ARG A 130 -16.51 15.39 -4.54
N PRO A 131 -16.97 15.69 -5.76
CA PRO A 131 -16.21 15.41 -6.98
C PRO A 131 -14.88 16.17 -7.02
N ALA A 132 -13.78 15.48 -7.28
CA ALA A 132 -12.44 16.07 -7.28
C ALA A 132 -12.30 17.24 -8.29
N VAL A 133 -12.89 17.12 -9.47
CA VAL A 133 -12.86 18.15 -10.53
C VAL A 133 -13.45 19.49 -10.07
N GLU A 134 -14.44 19.50 -9.18
CA GLU A 134 -15.05 20.74 -8.69
C GLU A 134 -14.07 21.52 -7.82
N VAL A 135 -13.32 20.83 -6.97
CA VAL A 135 -12.29 21.45 -6.11
C VAL A 135 -11.14 21.94 -6.98
N VAL A 136 -10.64 21.11 -7.89
CA VAL A 136 -9.52 21.46 -8.76
C VAL A 136 -9.80 22.73 -9.57
N ARG A 137 -11.00 22.84 -10.18
CA ARG A 137 -11.39 24.02 -10.95
C ARG A 137 -11.54 25.29 -10.12
N LYS A 138 -11.94 25.16 -8.84
CA LYS A 138 -12.06 26.31 -7.92
C LYS A 138 -10.70 26.80 -7.42
N LEU A 139 -9.76 25.88 -7.25
CA LEU A 139 -8.46 26.15 -6.65
C LEU A 139 -7.49 26.81 -7.63
N GLY A 140 -7.51 26.46 -8.91
CA GLY A 140 -6.67 27.12 -9.91
C GLY A 140 -6.46 26.30 -11.17
N ASP A 141 -5.29 26.46 -11.79
CA ASP A 141 -4.91 25.73 -12.98
C ASP A 141 -4.87 24.21 -12.70
N PRO A 142 -5.70 23.39 -13.39
CA PRO A 142 -5.72 21.95 -13.22
C PRO A 142 -4.35 21.27 -13.39
N ILE A 143 -3.46 21.81 -14.25
CA ILE A 143 -2.12 21.26 -14.46
C ILE A 143 -1.29 21.32 -13.17
N THR A 144 -1.53 22.34 -12.34
CA THR A 144 -0.82 22.57 -11.07
C THR A 144 -1.50 21.88 -9.89
N VAL A 145 -2.84 21.86 -9.85
CA VAL A 145 -3.59 21.36 -8.69
C VAL A 145 -3.74 19.82 -8.70
N TRP A 146 -3.94 19.19 -9.87
CA TRP A 146 -4.12 17.73 -9.93
C TRP A 146 -2.96 16.93 -9.34
N PRO A 147 -1.68 17.24 -9.61
CA PRO A 147 -0.57 16.52 -9.00
C PRO A 147 -0.60 16.57 -7.47
N ALA A 148 -0.99 17.70 -6.88
CA ALA A 148 -1.15 17.85 -5.43
C ALA A 148 -2.30 16.99 -4.88
N VAL A 149 -3.44 16.93 -5.57
CA VAL A 149 -4.56 16.06 -5.21
C VAL A 149 -4.15 14.58 -5.27
N PHE A 150 -3.49 14.16 -6.35
CA PHE A 150 -3.02 12.77 -6.49
C PHE A 150 -1.96 12.40 -5.46
N HIS A 151 -1.05 13.31 -5.12
CA HIS A 151 -0.10 13.10 -4.03
C HIS A 151 -0.81 12.97 -2.68
N ALA A 152 -1.81 13.80 -2.40
CA ALA A 152 -2.57 13.73 -1.15
C ALA A 152 -3.43 12.44 -1.06
N LEU A 153 -3.92 11.93 -2.19
CA LEU A 153 -4.55 10.60 -2.28
C LEU A 153 -3.53 9.48 -2.06
N TRP A 154 -2.31 9.64 -2.57
CA TRP A 154 -1.21 8.70 -2.37
C TRP A 154 -0.77 8.65 -0.91
N SER A 155 -0.57 9.79 -0.24
CA SER A 155 -0.14 9.85 1.16
C SER A 155 -1.24 9.53 2.17
N GLY A 156 -2.47 9.32 1.69
CA GLY A 156 -3.63 9.00 2.54
C GLY A 156 -4.23 10.20 3.26
N VAL A 157 -3.78 11.43 2.98
CA VAL A 157 -4.39 12.66 3.50
C VAL A 157 -5.78 12.87 2.90
N LEU A 158 -5.95 12.52 1.63
CA LEU A 158 -7.25 12.41 0.98
C LEU A 158 -7.61 10.93 0.76
N ARG A 159 -8.90 10.63 0.77
CA ARG A 159 -9.47 9.30 0.54
C ARG A 159 -10.33 9.28 -0.70
N VAL A 160 -10.30 8.14 -1.39
CA VAL A 160 -11.13 7.81 -2.54
C VAL A 160 -11.34 6.30 -2.55
N ARG A 161 -12.42 5.84 -3.18
CA ARG A 161 -12.62 4.43 -3.47
C ARG A 161 -11.65 3.97 -4.55
N LEU A 162 -10.73 3.07 -4.19
CA LEU A 162 -9.72 2.52 -5.11
C LEU A 162 -10.17 1.22 -5.79
N ASP A 163 -11.32 0.67 -5.39
CA ASP A 163 -12.00 -0.47 -5.99
C ASP A 163 -12.85 -0.06 -7.22
N GLU A 164 -12.95 1.24 -7.50
CA GLU A 164 -13.65 1.79 -8.68
C GLU A 164 -12.67 2.56 -9.57
N PRO A 165 -12.87 2.62 -10.91
CA PRO A 165 -11.96 3.33 -11.81
C PRO A 165 -11.78 4.79 -11.43
N LEU A 166 -10.53 5.25 -11.28
CA LEU A 166 -10.24 6.66 -11.04
C LEU A 166 -10.53 7.51 -12.28
N HIS A 167 -11.27 8.60 -12.07
CA HIS A 167 -11.57 9.63 -13.06
C HIS A 167 -11.79 10.98 -12.36
N GLU A 168 -11.86 12.09 -13.09
CA GLU A 168 -11.93 13.43 -12.50
C GLU A 168 -13.15 13.68 -11.58
N ARG A 169 -14.27 12.96 -11.81
CA ARG A 169 -15.51 13.09 -11.03
C ARG A 169 -15.61 12.18 -9.80
N VAL A 170 -14.57 11.41 -9.46
CA VAL A 170 -14.63 10.53 -8.29
C VAL A 170 -14.82 11.36 -7.03
N ILE A 171 -15.56 10.78 -6.08
CA ILE A 171 -15.83 11.41 -4.80
C ILE A 171 -14.58 11.28 -3.93
N VAL A 172 -14.04 12.42 -3.54
CA VAL A 172 -12.87 12.53 -2.64
C VAL A 172 -13.30 13.20 -1.36
N SER A 173 -12.72 12.76 -0.25
CA SER A 173 -12.86 13.40 1.06
C SER A 173 -11.50 13.48 1.76
N ALA A 174 -11.37 14.39 2.71
CA ALA A 174 -10.25 14.36 3.65
C ALA A 174 -10.32 13.06 4.48
N ALA A 175 -9.17 12.46 4.75
CA ALA A 175 -9.10 11.46 5.80
C ALA A 175 -9.48 12.16 7.12
N GLN A 176 -10.49 11.65 7.82
CA GLN A 176 -10.68 12.06 9.21
C GLN A 176 -9.38 11.76 9.94
N GLN A 177 -8.78 12.78 10.56
CA GLN A 177 -7.84 12.51 11.63
C GLN A 177 -8.68 11.81 12.69
N GLU A 178 -8.43 10.53 12.92
CA GLU A 178 -8.78 9.96 14.21
C GLU A 178 -8.06 10.86 15.20
N ALA A 179 -8.85 11.66 15.92
CA ALA A 179 -8.36 12.34 17.08
C ALA A 179 -7.69 11.26 17.93
N GLU A 180 -6.40 11.44 18.22
CA GLU A 180 -5.80 10.86 19.41
C GLU A 180 -6.67 11.35 20.58
N ALA A 181 -7.70 10.58 20.91
CA ALA A 181 -8.61 10.80 22.00
C ALA A 181 -8.31 9.72 23.03
N ALA A 182 -7.62 10.18 24.08
CA ALA A 182 -7.34 9.56 25.37
C ALA A 182 -6.18 8.56 25.45
#